data_AF-A0A7W8BQF8-F1
#
_entry.id   AF-A0A7W8BQF8-F1
#
_cell.length_a   1.000
_cell.length_b   1.000
_cell.length_c   1.000
_cell.angle_alpha   90.00
_cell.angle_beta   90.00
_cell.angle_gamma   90.00
#
_symmetry.space_group_name_H-M   'P 1'
#
loop_
_entity.id
_entity.type
_entity.pdbx_description
1 polymer ?
#
loop_
_entity_poly.entity_id
_entity_poly.type
_entity_poly.pdbx_seq_one_letter_code
_entity_poly.pdbx_strand_id
1 'polypeptide(L)'
;MTYYRDLTRHAYAPHDESDGEMLNVGWPAPGHGCRTGIVDERVVEALSVLSAGYDNQMRGIHPCGFCDTDRPVVLGGPALETEVWLGSAEIRVRGADGTLHTAPNLVIHYITRHRYCPPEEFCRAAVRTAGIDTSGQLTSAD
;
A
#
# COMPACT_ATOMS: atom_id res chain seq x y z
N MET A 1 13.34 0.42 -12.80
CA MET A 1 13.86 0.17 -11.44
C MET A 1 12.95 0.93 -10.50
N THR A 2 12.27 0.25 -9.58
CA THR A 2 11.19 0.85 -8.78
C THR A 2 11.24 0.39 -7.33
N TYR A 3 12.44 0.13 -6.80
CA TYR A 3 12.62 -0.13 -5.37
C TYR A 3 12.66 1.19 -4.61
N TYR A 4 11.81 1.31 -3.60
CA TYR A 4 11.92 2.33 -2.57
C TYR A 4 11.82 1.65 -1.21
N ARG A 5 12.80 1.90 -0.34
CA ARG A 5 12.76 1.39 1.02
C ARG A 5 11.59 2.01 1.76
N ASP A 6 10.86 1.22 2.55
CA ASP A 6 9.76 1.73 3.35
C ASP A 6 10.21 2.88 4.26
N LEU A 7 9.33 3.85 4.43
CA LEU A 7 9.51 5.05 5.24
C LEU A 7 10.63 5.98 4.76
N THR A 8 11.05 5.85 3.51
CA THR A 8 11.88 6.87 2.85
C THR A 8 11.01 7.91 2.16
N ARG A 9 11.52 9.14 2.02
CA ARG A 9 10.82 10.22 1.31
C ARG A 9 10.44 9.81 -0.11
N HIS A 10 9.19 10.10 -0.46
CA HIS A 10 8.67 9.92 -1.81
C HIS A 10 9.27 11.00 -2.74
N ALA A 11 10.01 10.56 -3.75
CA ALA A 11 10.81 11.43 -4.62
C ALA A 11 9.98 12.38 -5.52
N TYR A 12 8.68 12.10 -5.70
CA TYR A 12 7.77 12.93 -6.49
C TYR A 12 6.82 13.79 -5.64
N ALA A 13 7.07 13.93 -4.33
CA ALA A 13 6.29 14.83 -3.50
C ALA A 13 6.52 16.30 -3.96
N PRO A 14 5.47 17.12 -4.13
CA PRO A 14 5.65 18.55 -4.37
C PRO A 14 6.40 19.17 -3.18
N HIS A 15 7.28 20.12 -3.46
CA HIS A 15 8.12 20.84 -2.48
C HIS A 15 7.34 21.78 -1.54
N ASP A 16 6.01 21.71 -1.50
CA ASP A 16 5.22 22.61 -0.67
C ASP A 16 5.26 22.16 0.79
N GLU A 17 5.87 22.98 1.65
CA GLU A 17 6.11 22.68 3.07
C GLU A 17 4.83 22.49 3.90
N SER A 18 3.66 22.83 3.34
CA SER A 18 2.36 22.76 4.03
C SER A 18 1.71 21.36 4.07
N ASP A 19 2.09 20.44 3.18
CA ASP A 19 1.36 19.17 3.00
C ASP A 19 1.90 17.99 3.85
N GLY A 20 3.02 18.23 4.54
CA GLY A 20 3.72 17.25 5.37
C GLY A 20 4.61 16.31 4.57
N GLU A 21 5.45 15.55 5.28
CA GLU A 21 6.34 14.57 4.67
C GLU A 21 5.54 13.40 4.05
N MET A 22 5.86 13.06 2.80
CA MET A 22 5.28 11.91 2.10
C MET A 22 6.28 10.76 2.07
N LEU A 23 5.88 9.61 2.61
CA LEU A 23 6.74 8.43 2.78
C LEU A 23 6.30 7.26 1.89
N ASN A 24 7.29 6.57 1.33
CA ASN A 24 7.10 5.38 0.51
C ASN A 24 6.78 4.16 1.37
N VAL A 25 5.83 3.33 0.96
CA VAL A 25 5.56 2.01 1.52
C VAL A 25 5.24 1.02 0.40
N GLY A 26 5.81 -0.18 0.42
CA GLY A 26 5.35 -1.26 -0.45
C GLY A 26 5.88 -1.21 -1.89
N TRP A 27 7.12 -0.76 -2.07
CA TRP A 27 7.90 -0.93 -3.30
C TRP A 27 9.03 -1.96 -3.15
N PRO A 28 8.74 -3.22 -2.81
CA PRO A 28 9.75 -4.27 -2.79
C PRO A 28 10.21 -4.62 -4.21
N ALA A 29 11.44 -5.09 -4.34
CA ALA A 29 11.99 -5.57 -5.60
C ALA A 29 12.88 -6.82 -5.38
N PRO A 30 12.96 -7.74 -6.35
CA PRO A 30 13.88 -8.87 -6.27
C PRO A 30 15.33 -8.41 -6.01
N GLY A 31 16.03 -9.13 -5.13
CA GLY A 31 17.40 -8.78 -4.73
C GLY A 31 17.48 -7.68 -3.65
N HIS A 32 16.37 -7.05 -3.28
CA HIS A 32 16.29 -6.13 -2.15
C HIS A 32 15.50 -6.78 -1.00
N GLY A 33 16.10 -6.82 0.19
CA GLY A 33 15.39 -7.31 1.37
C GLY A 33 14.15 -6.45 1.66
N CYS A 34 13.02 -7.09 1.93
CA CYS A 34 11.82 -6.46 2.46
C CYS A 34 11.40 -7.18 3.74
N ARG A 35 10.67 -6.48 4.60
CA ARG A 35 10.14 -7.09 5.83
C ARG A 35 9.01 -8.03 5.45
N THR A 36 9.03 -9.24 5.98
CA THR A 36 7.97 -10.23 5.85
C THR A 36 7.32 -10.52 7.18
N GLY A 37 6.10 -11.05 7.17
CA GLY A 37 5.37 -11.30 8.40
C GLY A 37 3.90 -11.60 8.20
N ILE A 38 3.16 -11.51 9.31
CA ILE A 38 1.71 -11.63 9.36
C ILE A 38 1.10 -10.23 9.34
N VAL A 39 0.10 -10.05 8.49
CA VAL A 39 -0.69 -8.82 8.37
C VAL A 39 -2.14 -9.18 8.65
N ASP A 40 -2.78 -8.43 9.54
CA ASP A 40 -4.19 -8.60 9.90
C ASP A 40 -5.10 -8.37 8.67
N GLU A 41 -6.15 -9.18 8.55
CA GLU A 41 -7.07 -9.13 7.40
C GLU A 41 -7.74 -7.77 7.23
N ARG A 42 -7.94 -7.03 8.32
CA ARG A 42 -8.49 -5.66 8.30
C ARG A 42 -7.64 -4.71 7.47
N VAL A 43 -6.32 -4.93 7.42
CA VAL A 43 -5.42 -4.13 6.58
C VAL A 43 -5.66 -4.43 5.11
N VAL A 44 -5.81 -5.71 4.75
CA VAL A 44 -6.09 -6.11 3.37
C VAL A 44 -7.45 -5.59 2.93
N GLU A 45 -8.46 -5.72 3.78
CA GLU A 45 -9.81 -5.16 3.55
C GLU A 45 -9.75 -3.65 3.34
N ALA A 46 -9.09 -2.92 4.24
CA ALA A 46 -8.93 -1.47 4.13
C ALA A 46 -8.26 -1.05 2.81
N LEU A 47 -7.17 -1.71 2.45
CA LEU A 47 -6.46 -1.41 1.20
C LEU A 47 -7.31 -1.75 -0.02
N SER A 48 -8.08 -2.83 0.00
CA SER A 48 -9.03 -3.17 -1.07
C SER A 48 -10.11 -2.08 -1.21
N VAL A 49 -10.70 -1.62 -0.10
CA VAL A 49 -11.65 -0.49 -0.10
C VAL A 49 -11.04 0.75 -0.76
N LEU A 50 -9.81 1.11 -0.37
CA LEU A 50 -9.12 2.31 -0.84
C LEU A 50 -8.58 2.17 -2.28
N SER A 51 -8.36 0.96 -2.78
CA SER A 51 -7.75 0.72 -4.10
C SER A 51 -8.55 1.28 -5.28
N ALA A 52 -9.86 1.49 -5.10
CA ALA A 52 -10.74 2.11 -6.10
C ALA A 52 -10.68 3.64 -6.14
N GLY A 53 -9.85 4.28 -5.30
CA GLY A 53 -9.61 5.73 -5.34
C GLY A 53 -8.71 6.18 -6.50
N TYR A 54 -7.90 5.26 -7.06
CA TYR A 54 -7.02 5.49 -8.21
C TYR A 54 -6.08 6.71 -8.06
N ASP A 55 -5.55 6.96 -6.87
CA ASP A 55 -4.58 8.05 -6.66
C ASP A 55 -3.37 7.88 -7.59
N ASN A 56 -2.96 8.96 -8.26
CA ASN A 56 -1.79 8.97 -9.15
C ASN A 56 -1.78 7.83 -10.20
N GLN A 57 -2.94 7.51 -10.79
CA GLN A 57 -3.03 6.44 -11.78
C GLN A 57 -2.21 6.73 -13.05
N MET A 58 -1.43 5.73 -13.47
CA MET A 58 -0.60 5.75 -14.65
C MET A 58 -1.23 4.95 -15.80
N ARG A 59 -0.80 5.23 -17.04
CA ARG A 59 -1.28 4.53 -18.25
C ARG A 59 -0.77 3.09 -18.39
N GLY A 60 0.22 2.69 -17.59
CA GLY A 60 0.82 1.36 -17.59
C GLY A 60 0.48 0.58 -16.33
N ILE A 61 0.63 -0.73 -16.40
CA ILE A 61 0.53 -1.64 -15.26
C ILE A 61 1.94 -2.13 -14.93
N HIS A 62 2.35 -1.96 -13.68
CA HIS A 62 3.56 -2.57 -13.15
C HIS A 62 3.26 -4.03 -12.76
N PRO A 63 3.88 -5.03 -13.41
CA PRO A 63 3.68 -6.42 -13.06
C PRO A 63 4.37 -6.76 -11.74
N CYS A 64 3.97 -7.88 -11.13
CA CYS A 64 4.68 -8.40 -9.96
C CYS A 64 6.09 -8.87 -10.35
N GLY A 65 7.11 -8.43 -9.61
CA GLY A 65 8.49 -8.88 -9.82
C GLY A 65 8.83 -10.23 -9.18
N PHE A 66 7.91 -10.84 -8.42
CA PHE A 66 8.18 -12.01 -7.57
C PHE A 66 7.44 -13.28 -8.00
N CYS A 67 6.48 -13.18 -8.92
CA CYS A 67 5.78 -14.34 -9.48
C CYS A 67 5.24 -14.03 -10.89
N ASP A 68 4.70 -15.06 -11.54
CA ASP A 68 4.17 -14.98 -12.90
C ASP A 68 2.74 -14.40 -12.99
N THR A 69 2.23 -13.79 -11.91
CA THR A 69 0.93 -13.12 -11.95
C THR A 69 1.08 -11.79 -12.68
N ASP A 70 0.71 -11.77 -13.97
CA ASP A 70 0.85 -10.59 -14.82
C ASP A 70 -0.05 -9.42 -14.37
N ARG A 71 -1.31 -9.74 -14.05
CA ARG A 71 -2.37 -8.74 -13.78
C ARG A 71 -3.17 -9.13 -12.53
N PRO A 72 -2.63 -8.84 -11.33
CA PRO A 72 -3.36 -9.09 -10.10
C PRO A 72 -4.57 -8.15 -10.01
N VAL A 73 -5.69 -8.70 -9.58
CA VAL A 73 -6.99 -8.01 -9.48
C VAL A 73 -7.58 -8.27 -8.09
N VAL A 74 -8.28 -7.28 -7.56
CA VAL A 74 -9.06 -7.39 -6.32
C VAL A 74 -10.46 -6.82 -6.52
N LEU A 75 -11.38 -7.19 -5.63
CA LEU A 75 -12.62 -6.44 -5.47
C LEU A 75 -12.36 -5.29 -4.50
N GLY A 76 -12.54 -4.06 -4.96
CA GLY A 76 -12.29 -2.84 -4.20
C GLY A 76 -13.51 -1.92 -4.11
N GLY A 77 -13.26 -0.75 -3.53
CA GLY A 77 -14.29 0.24 -3.22
C GLY A 77 -15.07 -0.09 -1.93
N PRO A 78 -15.90 0.85 -1.43
CA PRO A 78 -16.56 0.71 -0.13
C PRO A 78 -17.44 -0.54 0.03
N ALA A 79 -17.99 -1.07 -1.07
CA ALA A 79 -18.81 -2.27 -1.09
C ALA A 79 -18.03 -3.55 -1.45
N LEU A 80 -16.74 -3.44 -1.81
CA LEU A 80 -15.92 -4.55 -2.33
C LEU A 80 -16.57 -5.25 -3.54
N GLU A 81 -17.09 -4.47 -4.49
CA GLU A 81 -17.75 -4.96 -5.71
C GLU A 81 -17.10 -4.45 -7.00
N THR A 82 -16.14 -3.52 -6.89
CA THR A 82 -15.45 -2.95 -8.06
C THR A 82 -14.24 -3.80 -8.41
N GLU A 83 -14.17 -4.32 -9.62
CA GLU A 83 -12.95 -4.98 -10.10
C GLU A 83 -11.82 -3.94 -10.28
N VAL A 84 -10.77 -4.02 -9.47
CA VAL A 84 -9.62 -3.10 -9.50
C VAL A 84 -8.38 -3.83 -9.96
N TRP A 85 -7.77 -3.32 -11.03
CA TRP A 85 -6.49 -3.79 -11.56
C TRP A 85 -5.33 -3.19 -10.76
N LEU A 86 -4.52 -4.05 -10.15
CA LEU A 86 -3.38 -3.65 -9.34
C LEU A 86 -2.14 -3.38 -10.22
N GLY A 87 -1.26 -2.50 -9.74
CA GLY A 87 -0.02 -2.11 -10.41
C GLY A 87 -0.13 -0.82 -11.24
N SER A 88 -1.27 -0.13 -11.26
CA SER A 88 -1.47 1.09 -12.07
C SER A 88 -1.65 2.37 -11.27
N ALA A 89 -1.93 2.29 -9.97
CA ALA A 89 -2.24 3.44 -9.13
C ALA A 89 -1.55 3.33 -7.76
N GLU A 90 -1.66 4.40 -6.98
CA GLU A 90 -1.27 4.49 -5.59
C GLU A 90 -2.48 4.41 -4.65
N ILE A 91 -2.19 4.17 -3.38
CA ILE A 91 -3.09 4.35 -2.23
C ILE A 91 -2.39 5.34 -1.33
N ARG A 92 -3.05 6.46 -1.02
CA ARG A 92 -2.52 7.52 -0.16
C ARG A 92 -3.31 7.61 1.13
N VAL A 93 -2.62 7.48 2.27
CA VAL A 93 -3.25 7.47 3.60
C VAL A 93 -2.49 8.37 4.56
N ARG A 94 -3.21 9.16 5.36
CA ARG A 94 -2.60 10.08 6.32
C ARG A 94 -2.56 9.45 7.72
N GLY A 95 -1.37 9.43 8.31
CA GLY A 95 -1.10 9.06 9.69
C GLY A 95 -1.80 9.99 10.70
N ALA A 96 -1.91 9.56 11.95
CA ALA A 96 -2.50 10.38 13.01
C ALA A 96 -1.61 11.57 13.39
N ASP A 97 -0.31 11.45 13.12
CA ASP A 97 0.72 12.48 13.23
C ASP A 97 0.75 13.44 12.03
N GLY A 98 -0.10 13.23 11.03
CA GLY A 98 -0.15 14.02 9.80
C GLY A 98 0.76 13.50 8.68
N THR A 99 1.60 12.49 8.91
CA THR A 99 2.50 11.93 7.90
C THR A 99 1.72 11.29 6.76
N LEU A 100 1.99 11.69 5.51
CA LEU A 100 1.34 11.09 4.35
C LEU A 100 2.12 9.85 3.94
N HIS A 101 1.46 8.71 3.86
CA HIS A 101 2.05 7.50 3.29
C HIS A 101 1.48 7.28 1.90
N THR A 102 2.32 6.86 0.98
CA THR A 102 1.92 6.36 -0.34
C THR A 102 2.38 4.94 -0.50
N ALA A 103 1.59 4.14 -1.21
CA ALA A 103 1.93 2.79 -1.61
C ALA A 103 1.36 2.51 -3.00
N PRO A 104 1.99 1.67 -3.84
CA PRO A 104 1.32 1.22 -5.05
C PRO A 104 0.12 0.36 -4.63
N ASN A 105 -1.00 0.40 -5.36
CA ASN A 105 -2.13 -0.49 -5.07
C ASN A 105 -1.73 -1.98 -5.19
N LEU A 106 -0.64 -2.28 -5.91
CA LEU A 106 0.02 -3.58 -5.95
C LEU A 106 0.50 -4.10 -4.58
N VAL A 107 0.62 -3.23 -3.57
CA VAL A 107 0.95 -3.61 -2.20
C VAL A 107 0.01 -4.70 -1.66
N ILE A 108 -1.26 -4.72 -2.07
CA ILE A 108 -2.24 -5.74 -1.67
C ILE A 108 -1.79 -7.13 -2.14
N HIS A 109 -1.29 -7.23 -3.37
CA HIS A 109 -0.74 -8.47 -3.90
C HIS A 109 0.53 -8.89 -3.15
N TYR A 110 1.42 -7.95 -2.83
CA TYR A 110 2.63 -8.24 -2.07
C TYR A 110 2.33 -8.76 -0.66
N ILE A 111 1.35 -8.19 0.04
CA ILE A 111 0.89 -8.68 1.34
C ILE A 111 0.34 -10.11 1.22
N THR A 112 -0.63 -10.29 0.32
CA THR A 112 -1.43 -11.53 0.25
C THR A 112 -0.70 -12.71 -0.41
N ARG A 113 0.27 -12.46 -1.30
CA ARG A 113 0.99 -13.50 -2.04
C ARG A 113 2.45 -13.65 -1.66
N HIS A 114 3.08 -12.58 -1.17
CA HIS A 114 4.52 -12.54 -0.91
C HIS A 114 4.85 -12.28 0.56
N ARG A 115 3.85 -12.27 1.44
CA ARG A 115 3.98 -12.04 2.89
C ARG A 115 4.72 -10.75 3.22
N TYR A 116 4.71 -9.78 2.32
CA TYR A 116 5.25 -8.46 2.59
C TYR A 116 4.51 -7.86 3.80
N CYS A 117 5.27 -7.36 4.77
CA CYS A 117 4.76 -6.83 6.03
C CYS A 117 4.99 -5.31 6.10
N PRO A 118 3.99 -4.48 5.73
CA PRO A 118 4.11 -3.03 5.68
C PRO A 118 4.25 -2.42 7.08
N PRO A 119 4.91 -1.26 7.25
CA PRO A 119 5.00 -0.56 8.53
C PRO A 119 3.66 -0.45 9.26
N GLU A 120 3.66 -0.67 10.57
CA GLU A 120 2.44 -0.66 11.41
C GLU A 120 1.70 0.69 11.30
N GLU A 121 2.43 1.80 11.23
CA GLU A 121 1.88 3.16 11.07
C GLU A 121 1.08 3.33 9.76
N PHE A 122 1.55 2.76 8.65
CA PHE A 122 0.82 2.72 7.39
C PHE A 122 -0.44 1.87 7.50
N CYS A 123 -0.34 0.68 8.09
CA CYS A 123 -1.49 -0.21 8.29
C CYS A 123 -2.58 0.46 9.13
N ARG A 124 -2.21 1.12 10.23
CA ARG A 124 -3.15 1.89 11.06
C ARG A 124 -3.78 3.05 10.30
N ALA A 125 -3.01 3.73 9.45
CA ALA A 125 -3.54 4.81 8.61
C ALA A 125 -4.53 4.30 7.56
N ALA A 126 -4.26 3.16 6.91
CA ALA A 126 -5.18 2.56 5.95
C ALA A 126 -6.49 2.12 6.61
N VAL A 127 -6.41 1.36 7.71
CA VAL A 127 -7.58 0.87 8.46
C VAL A 127 -8.44 2.04 8.95
N ARG A 128 -7.83 3.07 9.51
CA ARG A 128 -8.55 4.29 9.93
C ARG A 128 -9.21 5.01 8.75
N THR A 129 -8.50 5.18 7.63
CA THR A 129 -9.02 5.87 6.44
C THR A 129 -10.22 5.12 5.86
N ALA A 130 -10.21 3.79 5.89
CA ALA A 130 -11.31 2.93 5.47
C ALA A 130 -12.49 2.87 6.46
N GLY A 131 -12.39 3.51 7.64
CA GLY A 131 -13.43 3.47 8.67
C GLY A 131 -13.54 2.14 9.41
N ILE A 132 -12.49 1.30 9.36
CA ILE A 132 -12.41 0.00 10.02
C ILE A 132 -11.77 0.16 11.41
N ASP A 133 -12.08 -0.75 12.34
CA ASP A 133 -11.52 -0.73 13.70
C ASP A 133 -9.99 -0.94 13.71
N THR A 134 -9.29 -0.02 14.38
CA THR A 134 -7.83 0.01 14.52
C THR A 134 -7.31 -0.63 15.82
N SER A 135 -8.19 -1.23 16.62
CA SER A 135 -7.82 -1.87 17.88
C SER A 135 -6.85 -3.05 17.68
N GLY A 136 -5.97 -3.24 18.67
CA GLY A 136 -4.97 -4.31 18.62
C GLY A 136 -3.78 -4.01 17.71
N GLN A 137 -2.96 -5.03 17.48
CA GLN A 137 -1.78 -5.00 16.62
C GLN A 137 -2.18 -5.47 15.22
N LEU A 138 -1.74 -4.75 14.17
CA LEU A 138 -2.10 -5.05 12.78
C LEU A 138 -1.01 -5.80 12.01
N THR A 139 0.23 -5.74 12.47
CA THR A 139 1.37 -6.39 11.82
C THR A 139 2.28 -7.08 12.83
N SER A 140 2.81 -8.24 12.46
CA SER A 140 3.83 -8.97 13.22
C SER A 140 4.90 -9.41 12.24
N ALA A 141 6.11 -8.85 12.36
CA ALA A 141 7.23 -9.18 11.49
C ALA A 141 7.91 -10.48 11.94
N ASP A 142 8.36 -11.28 10.98
CA ASP A 142 9.16 -12.50 11.18
C ASP A 142 10.64 -12.18 11.44
#